data_AF-A0A1Y1W9S0-F1
#
_entry.id   AF-A0A1Y1W9S0-F1
#
_cell.length_a   1.000
_cell.length_b   1.000
_cell.length_c   1.000
_cell.angle_alpha   90.00
_cell.angle_beta   90.00
_cell.angle_gamma   90.00
#
_symmetry.space_group_name_H-M   'P 1'
#
loop_
_entity.id
_entity.type
_entity.pdbx_description
1 polymer ?
#
loop_
_entity_poly.entity_id
_entity_poly.type
_entity_poly.pdbx_seq_one_letter_code
_entity_poly.pdbx_strand_id
1 'polypeptide(L)'
;MADPSTDTSPLPPPPQLFNLEPIDVPEPWQQELVDNFHALRALLANRSGSEVHDTLQQKASESMQSHCNLVNGLVYGILTEPSEGSTYFRNLSIVSRDGFVHAVSRLQHVVTYLRFRLVRGDVLKQLFWFLSELIKTNTSGIDQILIFLTRQIRSGDVTPGNIKLCRNTLHLIESNMDWVMRSPVLIATIVYAFGRLILDHSRVPDLCARECDLVVRLIRDKFTECSMIGRDLVRVLQDVAKHDKFKALWHDFLQRPQQISPHFTGIEQLLRVPTPRVFLANRLTYDMEAKLLFMLEKLPSNTFFRNMTWFSQRFLATPESESLYCDLIRYICGVFHPSNALLASNILPRYVLLGAILRLIRSQVVAANAKLALFYDWLFYDPQVDSIMNIEPGVLIMARSLDRYTHLTVTFIEFLGFTADAYCPTLAPAIRRSISLTMQDAVEKGVIPSLLPIYEHPKVDEATRKQMQVLFPS
;
A
#
# COMPACT_ATOMS: atom_id res chain seq x y z
N MET A 1 -47.77 -50.42 -2.71
CA MET A 1 -46.33 -50.14 -2.82
C MET A 1 -46.20 -48.75 -3.41
N ALA A 2 -46.02 -47.74 -2.57
CA ALA A 2 -45.72 -46.37 -2.99
C ALA A 2 -44.21 -46.20 -2.86
N ASP A 3 -43.59 -45.80 -3.96
CA ASP A 3 -42.16 -45.54 -4.10
C ASP A 3 -41.82 -44.28 -3.29
N PRO A 4 -40.88 -44.31 -2.32
CA PRO A 4 -40.50 -43.12 -1.58
C PRO A 4 -39.65 -42.24 -2.51
N SER A 5 -40.29 -41.20 -3.03
CA SER A 5 -39.64 -40.12 -3.78
C SER A 5 -38.39 -39.64 -3.05
N THR A 6 -37.23 -39.85 -3.68
CA THR A 6 -35.99 -39.14 -3.36
C THR A 6 -36.25 -37.66 -3.53
N ASP A 7 -36.39 -36.95 -2.41
CA ASP A 7 -36.40 -35.49 -2.36
C ASP A 7 -35.01 -34.98 -2.76
N THR A 8 -34.77 -34.89 -4.06
CA THR A 8 -33.62 -34.20 -4.63
C THR A 8 -33.95 -32.71 -4.73
N SER A 9 -34.25 -32.08 -3.60
CA SER A 9 -34.17 -30.63 -3.52
C SER A 9 -32.72 -30.24 -3.82
N PRO A 10 -32.46 -29.40 -4.85
CA PRO A 10 -31.10 -29.00 -5.17
C PRO A 10 -30.49 -28.35 -3.93
N LEU A 11 -29.28 -28.80 -3.56
CA LEU A 11 -28.52 -28.18 -2.48
C LEU A 11 -28.52 -26.65 -2.71
N PRO A 12 -28.78 -25.84 -1.67
CA PRO A 12 -28.77 -24.40 -1.81
C PRO A 12 -27.43 -23.95 -2.44
N PRO A 13 -27.45 -22.89 -3.28
CA PRO A 13 -26.25 -22.42 -3.93
C PRO A 13 -25.20 -22.08 -2.86
N PRO A 14 -23.92 -22.38 -3.14
CA PRO A 14 -22.85 -22.20 -2.16
C PRO A 14 -22.78 -20.73 -1.73
N PRO A 15 -22.60 -20.46 -0.43
CA PRO A 15 -22.48 -19.09 0.07
C PRO A 15 -21.25 -18.44 -0.56
N GLN A 16 -21.42 -17.37 -1.33
CA GLN A 16 -20.32 -16.72 -2.06
C GLN A 16 -19.34 -16.00 -1.12
N LEU A 17 -18.09 -15.81 -1.53
CA LEU A 17 -17.07 -15.03 -0.80
C LEU A 17 -17.25 -13.50 -0.96
N PHE A 18 -17.73 -13.07 -2.13
CA PHE A 18 -17.83 -11.67 -2.52
C PHE A 18 -19.24 -11.36 -3.01
N ASN A 19 -19.69 -10.12 -2.84
CA ASN A 19 -20.92 -9.59 -3.41
C ASN A 19 -20.70 -9.25 -4.89
N LEU A 20 -20.67 -10.28 -5.73
CA LEU A 20 -20.54 -10.16 -7.18
C LEU A 20 -21.90 -9.88 -7.83
N GLU A 21 -21.91 -9.03 -8.84
CA GLU A 21 -23.10 -8.80 -9.68
C GLU A 21 -23.25 -9.91 -10.73
N PRO A 22 -24.43 -10.12 -11.35
CA PRO A 22 -24.61 -11.14 -12.38
C PRO A 22 -23.70 -10.99 -13.61
N ILE A 23 -23.19 -9.78 -13.87
CA ILE A 23 -22.24 -9.51 -14.95
C ILE A 23 -20.79 -9.87 -14.56
N ASP A 24 -20.51 -10.02 -13.28
CA ASP A 24 -19.17 -10.37 -12.80
C ASP A 24 -18.92 -11.86 -13.02
N VAL A 25 -17.84 -12.16 -13.74
CA VAL A 25 -17.33 -13.52 -13.85
C VAL A 25 -16.46 -13.84 -12.62
N PRO A 26 -16.73 -14.94 -11.89
CA PRO A 26 -15.86 -15.41 -10.81
C PRO A 26 -14.48 -15.80 -11.34
N GLU A 27 -13.44 -15.54 -10.55
CA GLU A 27 -12.09 -16.00 -10.91
C GLU A 27 -11.98 -17.53 -10.83
N PRO A 28 -11.13 -18.19 -11.64
CA PRO A 28 -10.99 -19.64 -11.62
C PRO A 28 -10.70 -20.23 -10.23
N TRP A 29 -9.88 -19.56 -9.43
CA TRP A 29 -9.57 -20.00 -8.07
C TRP A 29 -10.76 -19.92 -7.11
N GLN A 30 -11.72 -19.02 -7.35
CA GLN A 30 -12.94 -18.93 -6.53
C GLN A 30 -13.84 -20.12 -6.82
N GLN A 31 -14.00 -20.46 -8.10
CA GLN A 31 -14.77 -21.63 -8.51
C GLN A 31 -14.14 -22.92 -7.98
N GLU A 32 -12.81 -23.03 -8.03
CA GLU A 32 -12.07 -24.15 -7.45
C GLU A 32 -12.39 -24.35 -5.95
N LEU A 33 -12.48 -23.27 -5.17
CA LEU A 33 -12.83 -23.37 -3.74
C LEU A 33 -14.28 -23.82 -3.54
N VAL A 34 -15.21 -23.30 -4.35
CA VAL A 34 -16.63 -23.67 -4.33
C VAL A 34 -16.82 -25.16 -4.62
N ASP A 35 -16.21 -25.65 -5.70
CA ASP A 35 -16.34 -27.04 -6.14
C ASP A 35 -15.79 -28.00 -5.08
N ASN A 36 -14.62 -27.66 -4.52
CA ASN A 36 -14.01 -28.42 -3.43
C ASN A 36 -14.84 -28.39 -2.14
N PHE A 37 -15.54 -27.29 -1.86
CA PHE A 37 -16.45 -27.22 -0.71
C PHE A 37 -17.69 -28.09 -0.91
N HIS A 38 -18.26 -28.14 -2.11
CA HIS A 38 -19.35 -29.06 -2.42
C HIS A 38 -18.91 -30.53 -2.27
N ALA A 39 -17.73 -30.86 -2.79
CA ALA A 39 -17.16 -32.20 -2.62
C ALA A 39 -16.94 -32.54 -1.14
N LEU A 40 -16.45 -31.59 -0.33
CA LEU A 40 -16.30 -31.75 1.11
C LEU A 40 -17.66 -31.99 1.80
N ARG A 41 -18.70 -31.20 1.49
CA ARG A 41 -20.02 -31.40 2.09
C ARG A 41 -20.61 -32.77 1.75
N ALA A 42 -20.47 -33.22 0.50
CA ALA A 42 -20.89 -34.55 0.10
C ALA A 42 -20.10 -35.65 0.83
N LEU A 43 -18.79 -35.44 1.04
CA LEU A 43 -17.95 -36.36 1.80
C LEU A 43 -18.39 -36.47 3.26
N LEU A 44 -18.79 -35.37 3.88
CA LEU A 44 -19.18 -35.30 5.30
C LEU A 44 -20.65 -35.68 5.56
N ALA A 45 -21.49 -35.71 4.53
CA ALA A 45 -22.92 -35.96 4.67
C ALA A 45 -23.20 -37.31 5.36
N ASN A 46 -24.13 -37.30 6.33
CA ASN A 46 -24.62 -38.48 7.06
C ASN A 46 -23.55 -39.29 7.81
N ARG A 47 -22.40 -38.68 8.13
CA ARG A 47 -21.34 -39.33 8.92
C ARG A 47 -21.35 -38.85 10.37
N SER A 48 -21.05 -39.76 11.29
CA SER A 48 -20.78 -39.44 12.70
C SER A 48 -19.41 -38.77 12.87
N GLY A 49 -19.17 -38.13 14.02
CA GLY A 49 -17.91 -37.39 14.27
C GLY A 49 -16.64 -38.24 14.15
N SER A 50 -16.68 -39.52 14.53
CA SER A 50 -15.54 -40.45 14.39
C SER A 50 -15.32 -40.83 12.92
N GLU A 51 -16.39 -41.13 12.19
CA GLU A 51 -16.31 -41.46 10.77
C GLU A 51 -15.80 -40.28 9.94
N VAL A 52 -16.19 -39.05 10.30
CA VAL A 52 -15.66 -37.83 9.67
C VAL A 52 -14.14 -37.75 9.82
N HIS A 53 -13.60 -38.01 11.02
CA HIS A 53 -12.16 -37.97 11.26
C HIS A 53 -11.40 -38.95 10.35
N ASP A 54 -11.77 -40.23 10.39
CA ASP A 54 -11.09 -41.28 9.64
C ASP A 54 -11.18 -41.05 8.13
N THR A 55 -12.34 -40.61 7.66
CA THR A 55 -12.59 -40.31 6.25
C THR A 55 -11.70 -39.17 5.75
N LEU A 56 -11.64 -38.08 6.51
CA LEU A 56 -10.85 -36.91 6.17
C LEU A 56 -9.35 -37.26 6.15
N GLN A 57 -8.88 -38.03 7.13
CA GLN A 57 -7.49 -38.45 7.21
C GLN A 57 -7.10 -39.39 6.06
N GLN A 58 -7.97 -40.35 5.74
CA GLN A 58 -7.80 -41.23 4.59
C GLN A 58 -7.70 -40.41 3.31
N LYS A 59 -8.64 -39.49 3.08
CA LYS A 59 -8.69 -38.67 1.88
C LYS A 59 -7.47 -37.77 1.73
N ALA A 60 -7.02 -37.14 2.82
CA ALA A 60 -5.80 -36.33 2.86
C ALA A 60 -4.52 -37.15 2.63
N SER A 61 -4.55 -38.46 2.89
CA SER A 61 -3.40 -39.35 2.75
C SER A 61 -3.23 -39.90 1.32
N GLU A 62 -4.30 -39.95 0.52
CA GLU A 62 -4.31 -40.49 -0.85
C GLU A 62 -3.28 -39.82 -1.77
N SER A 63 -3.19 -38.49 -1.75
CA SER A 63 -2.24 -37.73 -2.55
C SER A 63 -2.16 -36.28 -2.06
N MET A 64 -1.10 -35.56 -2.45
CA MET A 64 -1.01 -34.12 -2.18
C MET A 64 -2.12 -33.32 -2.85
N GLN A 65 -2.55 -33.71 -4.06
CA GLN A 65 -3.68 -33.07 -4.74
C GLN A 65 -4.98 -33.25 -3.95
N SER A 66 -5.24 -34.47 -3.44
CA SER A 66 -6.41 -34.75 -2.62
C SER A 66 -6.38 -33.95 -1.30
N HIS A 67 -5.21 -33.85 -0.67
CA HIS A 67 -5.00 -32.96 0.47
C HIS A 67 -5.31 -31.49 0.14
N CYS A 68 -4.77 -30.93 -0.95
CA CYS A 68 -5.03 -29.55 -1.36
C CYS A 68 -6.53 -29.29 -1.63
N ASN A 69 -7.20 -30.20 -2.34
CA ASN A 69 -8.64 -30.12 -2.58
C ASN A 69 -9.44 -30.11 -1.28
N LEU A 70 -9.05 -30.93 -0.30
CA LEU A 70 -9.70 -30.97 1.00
C LEU A 70 -9.49 -29.67 1.77
N VAL A 71 -8.26 -29.14 1.78
CA VAL A 71 -7.92 -27.85 2.40
C VAL A 71 -8.70 -26.71 1.75
N ASN A 72 -8.84 -26.70 0.41
CA ASN A 72 -9.65 -25.73 -0.31
C ASN A 72 -11.09 -25.69 0.19
N GLY A 73 -11.74 -26.86 0.30
CA GLY A 73 -13.09 -26.97 0.82
C GLY A 73 -13.20 -26.50 2.28
N LEU A 74 -12.24 -26.88 3.13
CA LEU A 74 -12.24 -26.49 4.54
C LEU A 74 -12.03 -24.98 4.72
N VAL A 75 -11.09 -24.37 3.98
CA VAL A 75 -10.87 -22.92 3.99
C VAL A 75 -12.13 -22.18 3.53
N TYR A 76 -12.79 -22.65 2.47
CA TYR A 76 -14.03 -22.05 2.00
C TYR A 76 -15.14 -22.13 3.04
N GLY A 77 -15.33 -23.31 3.66
CA GLY A 77 -16.31 -23.51 4.74
C GLY A 77 -16.04 -22.61 5.95
N ILE A 78 -14.77 -22.50 6.39
CA ILE A 78 -14.35 -21.58 7.46
C ILE A 78 -14.77 -20.15 7.15
N LEU A 79 -14.55 -19.69 5.91
CA LEU A 79 -14.83 -18.32 5.50
C LEU A 79 -16.31 -18.04 5.30
N THR A 80 -17.12 -19.03 4.91
CA THR A 80 -18.47 -18.79 4.39
C THR A 80 -19.61 -19.32 5.28
N GLU A 81 -19.32 -20.23 6.21
CA GLU A 81 -20.32 -20.80 7.14
C GLU A 81 -19.90 -20.56 8.60
N PRO A 82 -20.15 -19.35 9.17
CA PRO A 82 -19.67 -18.96 10.49
C PRO A 82 -20.10 -19.89 11.63
N SER A 83 -21.27 -20.52 11.54
CA SER A 83 -21.76 -21.47 12.54
C SER A 83 -20.91 -22.73 12.65
N GLU A 84 -20.33 -23.18 11.54
CA GLU A 84 -19.51 -24.39 11.44
C GLU A 84 -18.00 -24.09 11.35
N GLY A 85 -17.61 -22.81 11.33
CA GLY A 85 -16.22 -22.40 11.13
C GLY A 85 -15.23 -23.04 12.11
N SER A 86 -15.61 -23.18 13.38
CA SER A 86 -14.79 -23.88 14.39
C SER A 86 -14.63 -25.37 14.10
N THR A 87 -15.71 -26.03 13.63
CA THR A 87 -15.68 -27.43 13.22
C THR A 87 -14.76 -27.62 12.01
N TYR A 88 -14.87 -26.76 11.00
CA TYR A 88 -14.01 -26.80 9.82
C TYR A 88 -12.54 -26.53 10.14
N PHE A 89 -12.25 -25.58 11.05
CA PHE A 89 -10.88 -25.32 11.48
C PHE A 89 -10.26 -26.50 12.25
N ARG A 90 -11.04 -27.16 13.12
CA ARG A 90 -10.59 -28.40 13.78
C ARG A 90 -10.27 -29.48 12.77
N ASN A 91 -11.14 -29.68 11.78
CA ASN A 91 -10.92 -30.65 10.71
C ASN A 91 -9.67 -30.31 9.89
N LEU A 92 -9.47 -29.02 9.56
CA LEU A 92 -8.28 -28.53 8.88
C LEU A 92 -6.99 -28.83 9.67
N SER A 93 -7.03 -28.61 10.98
CA SER A 93 -5.88 -28.84 11.86
C SER A 93 -5.48 -30.32 11.94
N ILE A 94 -6.46 -31.21 11.84
CA ILE A 94 -6.23 -32.67 11.84
C ILE A 94 -5.59 -33.13 10.53
N VAL A 95 -6.09 -32.62 9.39
CA VAL A 95 -5.65 -33.10 8.08
C VAL A 95 -4.45 -32.36 7.51
N SER A 96 -4.03 -31.24 8.11
CA SER A 96 -2.91 -30.45 7.58
C SER A 96 -1.61 -31.24 7.64
N ARG A 97 -1.01 -31.44 6.46
CA ARG A 97 0.28 -32.14 6.29
C ARG A 97 1.45 -31.20 5.99
N ASP A 98 1.15 -29.91 5.82
CA ASP A 98 2.05 -28.90 5.28
C ASP A 98 2.20 -27.67 6.20
N GLY A 99 1.80 -27.78 7.47
CA GLY A 99 1.83 -26.65 8.40
C GLY A 99 0.96 -25.48 7.95
N PHE A 100 -0.19 -25.77 7.33
CA PHE A 100 -1.16 -24.83 6.77
C PHE A 100 -0.66 -24.00 5.57
N VAL A 101 0.48 -24.32 4.95
CA VAL A 101 1.03 -23.56 3.81
C VAL A 101 0.01 -23.39 2.68
N HIS A 102 -0.70 -24.45 2.29
CA HIS A 102 -1.72 -24.36 1.25
C HIS A 102 -2.91 -23.49 1.67
N ALA A 103 -3.36 -23.58 2.92
CA ALA A 103 -4.44 -22.73 3.44
C ALA A 103 -4.04 -21.25 3.41
N VAL A 104 -2.81 -20.92 3.84
CA VAL A 104 -2.26 -19.56 3.77
C VAL A 104 -2.19 -19.07 2.32
N SER A 105 -1.83 -19.92 1.36
CA SER A 105 -1.86 -19.55 -0.08
C SER A 105 -3.25 -19.16 -0.57
N ARG A 106 -4.30 -19.83 -0.09
CA ARG A 106 -5.69 -19.49 -0.45
C ARG A 106 -6.13 -18.18 0.19
N LEU A 107 -5.75 -17.95 1.45
CA LEU A 107 -5.97 -16.66 2.12
C LEU A 107 -5.26 -15.52 1.37
N GLN A 108 -4.04 -15.76 0.89
CA GLN A 108 -3.33 -14.80 0.06
C GLN A 108 -4.15 -14.41 -1.18
N HIS A 109 -4.67 -15.38 -1.96
CA HIS A 109 -5.53 -15.08 -3.11
C HIS A 109 -6.74 -14.21 -2.74
N VAL A 110 -7.38 -14.47 -1.60
CA VAL A 110 -8.50 -13.68 -1.09
C VAL A 110 -8.06 -12.25 -0.79
N VAL A 111 -7.00 -12.06 0.01
CA VAL A 111 -6.58 -10.73 0.47
C VAL A 111 -5.82 -9.91 -0.57
N THR A 112 -5.35 -10.52 -1.66
CA THR A 112 -4.75 -9.79 -2.80
C THR A 112 -5.72 -9.59 -3.96
N TYR A 113 -6.99 -9.99 -3.81
CA TYR A 113 -7.97 -9.86 -4.88
C TYR A 113 -8.26 -8.39 -5.21
N LEU A 114 -8.28 -8.04 -6.51
CA LEU A 114 -8.51 -6.66 -6.97
C LEU A 114 -9.88 -6.11 -6.56
N ARG A 115 -10.88 -6.99 -6.43
CA ARG A 115 -12.24 -6.63 -5.99
C ARG A 115 -12.47 -6.95 -4.50
N PHE A 116 -11.42 -6.99 -3.67
CA PHE A 116 -11.54 -7.31 -2.23
C PHE A 116 -12.56 -6.43 -1.49
N ARG A 117 -12.78 -5.19 -1.91
CA ARG A 117 -13.85 -4.31 -1.38
C ARG A 117 -15.26 -4.92 -1.44
N LEU A 118 -15.48 -5.92 -2.30
CA LEU A 118 -16.74 -6.63 -2.43
C LEU A 118 -16.87 -7.80 -1.44
N VAL A 119 -15.87 -8.06 -0.60
CA VAL A 119 -15.92 -9.16 0.38
C VAL A 119 -17.15 -9.00 1.27
N ARG A 120 -17.87 -10.10 1.49
CA ARG A 120 -19.05 -10.06 2.35
C ARG A 120 -18.68 -9.80 3.81
N GLY A 121 -19.61 -9.21 4.55
CA GLY A 121 -19.37 -8.79 5.93
C GLY A 121 -19.14 -9.94 6.91
N ASP A 122 -19.81 -11.07 6.70
CA ASP A 122 -19.64 -12.33 7.43
C ASP A 122 -18.31 -13.02 7.06
N VAL A 123 -17.98 -13.06 5.77
CA VAL A 123 -16.71 -13.59 5.25
C VAL A 123 -15.53 -12.80 5.81
N LEU A 124 -15.62 -11.46 5.84
CA LEU A 124 -14.59 -10.62 6.44
C LEU A 124 -14.43 -10.91 7.93
N LYS A 125 -15.53 -11.13 8.67
CA LYS A 125 -15.47 -11.47 10.10
C LYS A 125 -14.77 -12.82 10.30
N GLN A 126 -15.14 -13.83 9.51
CA GLN A 126 -14.52 -15.15 9.56
C GLN A 126 -13.05 -15.13 9.15
N LEU A 127 -12.67 -14.30 8.18
CA LEU A 127 -11.27 -14.10 7.81
C LEU A 127 -10.43 -13.66 9.03
N PHE A 128 -10.86 -12.62 9.74
CA PHE A 128 -10.13 -12.14 10.92
C PHE A 128 -10.12 -13.15 12.08
N TRP A 129 -11.22 -13.88 12.29
CA TRP A 129 -11.26 -14.98 13.25
C TRP A 129 -10.24 -16.07 12.88
N PHE A 130 -10.24 -16.51 11.63
CA PHE A 130 -9.34 -17.56 11.15
C PHE A 130 -7.87 -17.15 11.23
N LEU A 131 -7.54 -15.90 10.89
CA LEU A 131 -6.19 -15.36 11.09
C LEU A 131 -5.78 -15.39 12.57
N SER A 132 -6.68 -15.05 13.49
CA SER A 132 -6.39 -15.14 14.92
C SER A 132 -6.12 -16.58 15.37
N GLU A 133 -6.84 -17.56 14.84
CA GLU A 133 -6.58 -18.98 15.14
C GLU A 133 -5.23 -19.44 14.56
N LEU A 134 -4.89 -19.05 13.34
CA LEU A 134 -3.60 -19.38 12.73
C LEU A 134 -2.40 -18.73 13.45
N ILE A 135 -2.58 -17.55 14.03
CA ILE A 135 -1.55 -16.93 14.88
C ILE A 135 -1.34 -17.76 16.16
N LYS A 136 -2.42 -18.23 16.80
CA LYS A 136 -2.33 -19.07 18.01
C LYS A 136 -1.62 -20.38 17.76
N THR A 137 -1.73 -20.94 16.56
CA THR A 137 -1.01 -22.16 16.14
C THR A 137 0.42 -21.89 15.67
N ASN A 138 0.93 -20.66 15.79
CA ASN A 138 2.24 -20.23 15.27
C ASN A 138 2.45 -20.58 13.78
N THR A 139 1.40 -20.43 12.96
CA THR A 139 1.47 -20.70 11.53
C THR A 139 2.35 -19.67 10.83
N SER A 140 3.25 -20.14 9.96
CA SER A 140 4.14 -19.29 9.16
C SER A 140 3.39 -18.52 8.07
N GLY A 141 3.86 -17.31 7.74
CA GLY A 141 3.34 -16.51 6.62
C GLY A 141 2.11 -15.64 6.92
N ILE A 142 1.56 -15.70 8.14
CA ILE A 142 0.41 -14.87 8.54
C ILE A 142 0.78 -13.38 8.63
N ASP A 143 2.03 -13.06 8.93
CA ASP A 143 2.57 -11.70 8.87
C ASP A 143 2.47 -11.12 7.46
N GLN A 144 2.77 -11.93 6.44
CA GLN A 144 2.63 -11.53 5.05
C GLN A 144 1.16 -11.31 4.64
N ILE A 145 0.22 -12.11 5.15
CA ILE A 145 -1.22 -11.89 4.94
C ILE A 145 -1.65 -10.57 5.56
N LEU A 146 -1.15 -10.23 6.75
CA LEU A 146 -1.45 -8.97 7.41
C LEU A 146 -0.88 -7.77 6.65
N ILE A 147 0.34 -7.89 6.10
CA ILE A 147 0.90 -6.89 5.16
C ILE A 147 -0.02 -6.69 3.96
N PHE A 148 -0.55 -7.75 3.35
CA PHE A 148 -1.49 -7.63 2.23
C PHE A 148 -2.82 -6.99 2.64
N LEU A 149 -3.34 -7.29 3.83
CA LEU A 149 -4.53 -6.64 4.37
C LEU A 149 -4.32 -5.14 4.59
N THR A 150 -3.15 -4.71 5.07
CA THR A 150 -2.87 -3.26 5.19
C THR A 150 -2.93 -2.55 3.84
N ARG A 151 -2.55 -3.21 2.73
CA ARG A 151 -2.69 -2.66 1.36
C ARG A 151 -4.14 -2.53 0.93
N GLN A 152 -5.04 -3.37 1.45
CA GLN A 152 -6.46 -3.30 1.12
C GLN A 152 -7.18 -2.16 1.85
N ILE A 153 -6.60 -1.62 2.94
CA ILE A 153 -7.12 -0.40 3.58
C ILE A 153 -6.77 0.78 2.69
N ARG A 154 -7.79 1.37 2.09
CA ARG A 154 -7.65 2.47 1.15
C ARG A 154 -7.47 3.79 1.90
N SER A 155 -6.39 4.53 1.61
CA SER A 155 -6.22 5.90 2.08
C SER A 155 -7.28 6.82 1.46
N GLY A 156 -7.75 7.78 2.25
CA GLY A 156 -8.72 8.79 1.87
C GLY A 156 -10.12 8.25 1.59
N ASP A 157 -10.46 7.09 2.17
CA ASP A 157 -11.77 6.44 2.06
C ASP A 157 -12.35 6.19 3.46
N VAL A 158 -13.30 7.03 3.86
CA VAL A 158 -13.98 6.94 5.17
C VAL A 158 -15.29 6.16 5.09
N THR A 159 -15.52 5.37 4.05
CA THR A 159 -16.72 4.55 3.94
C THR A 159 -16.77 3.52 5.09
N PRO A 160 -17.98 3.12 5.56
CA PRO A 160 -18.10 2.18 6.67
C PRO A 160 -17.35 0.85 6.45
N GLY A 161 -17.27 0.37 5.21
CA GLY A 161 -16.53 -0.83 4.86
C GLY A 161 -15.02 -0.69 5.07
N ASN A 162 -14.43 0.43 4.60
CA ASN A 162 -13.00 0.67 4.76
C ASN A 162 -12.61 0.92 6.23
N ILE A 163 -13.43 1.69 6.97
CA ILE A 163 -13.27 1.90 8.41
C ILE A 163 -13.36 0.57 9.18
N LYS A 164 -14.30 -0.32 8.81
CA LYS A 164 -14.43 -1.64 9.43
C LYS A 164 -13.20 -2.51 9.17
N LEU A 165 -12.67 -2.51 7.94
CA LEU A 165 -11.43 -3.21 7.61
C LEU A 165 -10.26 -2.68 8.44
N CYS A 166 -10.12 -1.36 8.56
CA CYS A 166 -9.08 -0.75 9.39
C CYS A 166 -9.20 -1.18 10.86
N ARG A 167 -10.40 -1.05 11.46
CA ARG A 167 -10.67 -1.47 12.85
C ARG A 167 -10.35 -2.93 13.12
N ASN A 168 -10.76 -3.83 12.22
CA ASN A 168 -10.50 -5.26 12.39
C ASN A 168 -9.01 -5.57 12.30
N THR A 169 -8.30 -4.91 11.37
CA THR A 169 -6.84 -5.04 11.22
C THR A 169 -6.12 -4.54 12.46
N LEU A 170 -6.48 -3.36 12.95
CA LEU A 170 -5.94 -2.77 14.17
C LEU A 170 -6.20 -3.65 15.40
N HIS A 171 -7.41 -4.17 15.54
CA HIS A 171 -7.76 -5.06 16.64
C HIS A 171 -6.96 -6.37 16.62
N LEU A 172 -6.76 -6.97 15.43
CA LEU A 172 -5.94 -8.18 15.30
C LEU A 172 -4.48 -7.92 15.70
N ILE A 173 -3.92 -6.76 15.32
CA ILE A 173 -2.58 -6.32 15.70
C ILE A 173 -2.47 -6.15 17.21
N GLU A 174 -3.36 -5.35 17.81
CA GLU A 174 -3.35 -5.06 19.25
C GLU A 174 -3.49 -6.33 20.10
N SER A 175 -4.37 -7.24 19.68
CA SER A 175 -4.62 -8.50 20.40
C SER A 175 -3.47 -9.50 20.30
N ASN A 176 -2.55 -9.33 19.34
CA ASN A 176 -1.44 -10.24 19.08
C ASN A 176 -0.09 -9.51 19.09
N MET A 177 0.06 -8.47 19.91
CA MET A 177 1.23 -7.59 19.89
C MET A 177 2.55 -8.34 20.06
N ASP A 178 2.62 -9.32 20.98
CA ASP A 178 3.84 -10.11 21.21
C ASP A 178 4.26 -10.92 19.98
N TRP A 179 3.31 -11.32 19.14
CA TRP A 179 3.58 -11.97 17.86
C TRP A 179 4.03 -10.95 16.81
N VAL A 180 3.37 -9.80 16.72
CA VAL A 180 3.75 -8.69 15.82
C VAL A 180 5.19 -8.25 16.07
N MET A 181 5.59 -8.13 17.34
CA MET A 181 6.92 -7.70 17.77
C MET A 181 8.07 -8.63 17.34
N ARG A 182 7.77 -9.79 16.75
CA ARG A 182 8.75 -10.76 16.24
C ARG A 182 9.09 -10.58 14.76
N SER A 183 8.30 -9.80 14.00
CA SER A 183 8.49 -9.61 12.56
C SER A 183 8.89 -8.15 12.25
N PRO A 184 10.18 -7.87 12.02
CA PRO A 184 10.67 -6.51 11.74
C PRO A 184 9.97 -5.81 10.58
N VAL A 185 9.75 -6.55 9.48
CA VAL A 185 9.10 -6.02 8.27
C VAL A 185 7.63 -5.71 8.53
N LEU A 186 6.94 -6.54 9.31
CA LEU A 186 5.56 -6.28 9.69
C LEU A 186 5.45 -5.03 10.59
N ILE A 187 6.34 -4.86 11.57
CA ILE A 187 6.39 -3.68 12.45
C ILE A 187 6.52 -2.40 11.62
N ALA A 188 7.52 -2.36 10.73
CA ALA A 188 7.77 -1.22 9.85
C ALA A 188 6.56 -0.96 8.93
N THR A 189 5.95 -2.01 8.39
CA THR A 189 4.77 -1.89 7.52
C THR A 189 3.57 -1.33 8.27
N ILE A 190 3.33 -1.78 9.51
CA ILE A 190 2.24 -1.28 10.34
C ILE A 190 2.44 0.21 10.66
N VAL A 191 3.65 0.60 11.06
CA VAL A 191 3.97 2.02 11.34
C VAL A 191 3.76 2.87 10.09
N TYR A 192 4.25 2.41 8.94
CA TYR A 192 4.07 3.12 7.68
C TYR A 192 2.59 3.22 7.30
N ALA A 193 1.85 2.11 7.40
CA ALA A 193 0.46 2.04 6.99
C ALA A 193 -0.45 2.90 7.86
N PHE A 194 -0.43 2.67 9.17
CA PHE A 194 -1.30 3.38 10.11
C PHE A 194 -0.88 4.83 10.31
N GLY A 195 0.42 5.14 10.23
CA GLY A 195 0.88 6.53 10.26
C GLY A 195 0.28 7.38 9.14
N ARG A 196 0.08 6.81 7.95
CA ARG A 196 -0.63 7.47 6.84
C ARG A 196 -2.14 7.56 7.07
N LEU A 197 -2.75 6.48 7.58
CA LEU A 197 -4.22 6.38 7.78
C LEU A 197 -4.76 7.34 8.84
N ILE A 198 -3.96 7.72 9.84
CA ILE A 198 -4.35 8.68 10.89
C ILE A 198 -4.91 9.98 10.29
N LEU A 199 -4.39 10.43 9.15
CA LEU A 199 -4.83 11.65 8.48
C LEU A 199 -6.31 11.59 8.07
N ASP A 200 -6.77 10.41 7.66
CA ASP A 200 -8.11 10.18 7.14
C ASP A 200 -9.13 10.03 8.28
N HIS A 201 -8.66 9.61 9.47
CA HIS A 201 -9.53 9.25 10.60
C HIS A 201 -9.68 10.36 11.64
N SER A 202 -9.28 11.60 11.34
CA SER A 202 -9.50 12.76 12.21
C SER A 202 -10.97 12.93 12.67
N ARG A 203 -11.94 12.49 11.84
CA ARG A 203 -13.38 12.49 12.15
C ARG A 203 -13.90 11.19 12.79
N VAL A 204 -13.03 10.22 13.05
CA VAL A 204 -13.32 8.94 13.71
C VAL A 204 -12.43 8.82 14.95
N PRO A 205 -12.71 9.60 16.01
CA PRO A 205 -11.74 9.90 17.07
C PRO A 205 -11.26 8.65 17.84
N ASP A 206 -12.15 7.68 18.10
CA ASP A 206 -11.80 6.41 18.74
C ASP A 206 -10.77 5.61 17.92
N LEU A 207 -10.98 5.51 16.61
CA LEU A 207 -10.06 4.80 15.72
C LEU A 207 -8.73 5.56 15.64
N CYS A 208 -8.78 6.86 15.37
CA CYS A 208 -7.60 7.71 15.26
C CYS A 208 -6.72 7.66 16.52
N ALA A 209 -7.33 7.71 17.71
CA ALA A 209 -6.60 7.61 18.97
C ALA A 209 -5.84 6.29 19.09
N ARG A 210 -6.48 5.16 18.77
CA ARG A 210 -5.85 3.83 18.81
C ARG A 210 -4.74 3.68 17.77
N GLU A 211 -4.92 4.24 16.57
CA GLU A 211 -3.88 4.26 15.54
C GLU A 211 -2.67 5.08 15.98
N CYS A 212 -2.89 6.25 16.58
CA CYS A 212 -1.82 7.06 17.16
C CYS A 212 -1.06 6.29 18.23
N ASP A 213 -1.76 5.55 19.09
CA ASP A 213 -1.17 4.77 20.18
C ASP A 213 -0.32 3.64 19.66
N LEU A 214 -0.82 2.91 18.67
CA LEU A 214 -0.09 1.86 17.99
C LEU A 214 1.20 2.38 17.37
N VAL A 215 1.11 3.45 16.56
CA VAL A 215 2.26 3.98 15.83
C VAL A 215 3.32 4.51 16.80
N VAL A 216 2.94 5.29 17.82
CA VAL A 216 3.88 5.83 18.80
C VAL A 216 4.51 4.71 19.64
N ARG A 217 3.73 3.70 20.04
CA ARG A 217 4.25 2.53 20.76
C ARG A 217 5.30 1.80 19.94
N LEU A 218 5.00 1.44 18.70
CA LEU A 218 5.94 0.71 17.85
C LEU A 218 7.23 1.50 17.59
N ILE A 219 7.14 2.82 17.38
CA ILE A 219 8.34 3.65 17.20
C ILE A 219 9.19 3.69 18.47
N ARG A 220 8.57 3.80 19.66
CA ARG A 220 9.31 3.85 20.93
C ARG A 220 9.89 2.49 21.31
N ASP A 221 9.15 1.41 21.11
CA ASP A 221 9.55 0.07 21.53
C ASP A 221 10.51 -0.60 20.51
N LYS A 222 10.39 -0.26 19.22
CA LYS A 222 11.01 -0.95 18.08
C LYS A 222 11.54 0.02 17.03
N PHE A 223 12.26 1.06 17.46
CA PHE A 223 12.75 2.09 16.55
C PHE A 223 13.67 1.55 15.46
N THR A 224 14.53 0.58 15.77
CA THR A 224 15.47 -0.01 14.79
C THR A 224 14.71 -0.59 13.60
N GLU A 225 13.67 -1.36 13.85
CA GLU A 225 12.80 -1.92 12.83
C GLU A 225 12.03 -0.82 12.08
N CYS A 226 11.49 0.17 12.79
CA CYS A 226 10.80 1.30 12.17
C CYS A 226 11.72 2.13 11.26
N SER A 227 12.99 2.28 11.62
CA SER A 227 13.97 3.08 10.86
C SER A 227 14.28 2.49 9.47
N MET A 228 13.97 1.21 9.23
CA MET A 228 14.07 0.56 7.92
C MET A 228 13.17 1.20 6.85
N ILE A 229 12.15 1.96 7.25
CA ILE A 229 11.32 2.76 6.34
C ILE A 229 12.17 3.86 5.68
N GLY A 230 13.19 4.39 6.34
CA GLY A 230 14.02 5.48 5.81
C GLY A 230 13.29 6.82 5.77
N ARG A 231 13.57 7.62 4.75
CA ARG A 231 13.16 9.04 4.68
C ARG A 231 11.65 9.25 4.72
N ASP A 232 10.85 8.34 4.16
CA ASP A 232 9.39 8.49 4.21
C ASP A 232 8.82 8.24 5.63
N LEU A 233 9.58 7.69 6.59
CA LEU A 233 9.15 7.70 8.00
C LEU A 233 9.02 9.14 8.51
N VAL A 234 9.99 9.99 8.17
CA VAL A 234 9.97 11.41 8.52
C VAL A 234 8.76 12.09 7.87
N ARG A 235 8.46 11.74 6.61
CA ARG A 235 7.27 12.23 5.89
C ARG A 235 5.97 11.80 6.55
N VAL A 236 5.87 10.56 7.00
CA VAL A 236 4.69 10.06 7.72
C VAL A 236 4.50 10.85 9.01
N LEU A 237 5.57 11.01 9.79
CA LEU A 237 5.51 11.69 11.08
C LEU A 237 5.23 13.19 10.98
N GLN A 238 5.66 13.85 9.90
CA GLN A 238 5.44 15.28 9.70
C GLN A 238 3.94 15.56 9.50
N ASP A 239 3.24 14.68 8.80
CA ASP A 239 1.84 14.88 8.44
C ASP A 239 0.94 14.78 9.68
N VAL A 240 1.35 14.00 10.69
CA VAL A 240 0.64 13.80 11.97
C VAL A 240 1.24 14.62 13.12
N ALA A 241 2.21 15.50 12.85
CA ALA A 241 2.97 16.22 13.88
C ALA A 241 2.10 17.12 14.80
N LYS A 242 0.90 17.51 14.34
CA LYS A 242 -0.02 18.35 15.12
C LYS A 242 -0.72 17.59 16.26
N HIS A 243 -0.73 16.26 16.22
CA HIS A 243 -1.34 15.44 17.27
C HIS A 243 -0.41 15.35 18.49
N ASP A 244 -0.93 15.49 19.70
CA ASP A 244 -0.11 15.72 20.90
C ASP A 244 0.89 14.59 21.19
N LYS A 245 0.48 13.33 20.96
CA LYS A 245 1.39 12.17 21.09
C LYS A 245 2.59 12.26 20.13
N PHE A 246 2.38 12.80 18.93
CA PHE A 246 3.43 12.99 17.94
C PHE A 246 4.25 14.26 18.20
N LYS A 247 3.68 15.31 18.80
CA LYS A 247 4.48 16.46 19.29
C LYS A 247 5.52 16.02 20.30
N ALA A 248 5.13 15.18 21.26
CA ALA A 248 6.05 14.61 22.24
C ALA A 248 7.13 13.74 21.57
N LEU A 249 6.73 12.91 20.59
CA LEU A 249 7.66 12.10 19.82
C LEU A 249 8.66 12.97 19.03
N TRP A 250 8.20 14.02 18.37
CA TRP A 250 9.04 14.97 17.64
C TRP A 250 10.02 15.72 18.54
N HIS A 251 9.58 16.11 19.74
CA HIS A 251 10.47 16.69 20.74
C HIS A 251 11.63 15.75 21.07
N ASP A 252 11.35 14.45 21.26
CA ASP A 252 12.39 13.46 21.51
C ASP A 252 13.29 13.25 20.29
N PHE A 253 12.74 13.15 19.07
CA PHE A 253 13.53 13.01 17.84
C PHE A 253 14.51 14.16 17.61
N LEU A 254 14.12 15.39 17.94
CA LEU A 254 14.89 16.59 17.65
C LEU A 254 15.84 16.99 18.79
N GLN A 255 15.40 16.80 20.05
CA GLN A 255 16.15 17.29 21.22
C GLN A 255 16.86 16.18 21.97
N ARG A 256 16.36 14.94 21.89
CA ARG A 256 16.83 13.80 22.70
C ARG A 256 16.83 12.49 21.88
N PRO A 257 17.42 12.44 20.67
CA PRO A 257 17.29 11.29 19.77
C PRO A 257 17.77 9.98 20.40
N GLN A 258 18.73 10.06 21.32
CA GLN A 258 19.24 8.91 22.07
C GLN A 258 18.21 8.27 23.02
N GLN A 259 17.14 8.98 23.38
CA GLN A 259 16.00 8.39 24.13
C GLN A 259 15.11 7.51 23.26
N ILE A 260 15.14 7.72 21.93
CA ILE A 260 14.42 6.87 20.97
C ILE A 260 15.22 5.59 20.71
N SER A 261 16.53 5.72 20.48
CA SER A 261 17.45 4.60 20.35
C SER A 261 18.90 5.05 20.58
N PRO A 262 19.75 4.25 21.27
CA PRO A 262 21.17 4.57 21.51
C PRO A 262 22.03 4.78 20.25
N HIS A 263 21.53 4.39 19.09
CA HIS A 263 22.22 4.56 17.80
C HIS A 263 21.57 5.61 16.91
N PHE A 264 20.51 6.28 17.38
CA PHE A 264 19.83 7.31 16.62
C PHE A 264 20.49 8.66 16.84
N THR A 265 21.13 9.18 15.79
CA THR A 265 21.86 10.46 15.86
C THR A 265 20.99 11.68 15.54
N GLY A 266 19.79 11.45 15.00
CA GLY A 266 18.84 12.50 14.63
C GLY A 266 18.21 12.26 13.26
N ILE A 267 17.25 13.12 12.89
CA ILE A 267 16.40 12.91 11.71
C ILE A 267 17.17 12.84 10.38
N GLU A 268 18.35 13.45 10.29
CA GLU A 268 19.21 13.38 9.09
C GLU A 268 19.58 11.93 8.75
N GLN A 269 19.78 11.08 9.76
CA GLN A 269 20.07 9.66 9.56
C GLN A 269 18.95 8.96 8.78
N LEU A 270 17.68 9.28 9.10
CA LEU A 270 16.54 8.71 8.39
C LEU A 270 16.38 9.32 6.99
N LEU A 271 16.55 10.64 6.88
CA LEU A 271 16.38 11.39 5.63
C LEU A 271 17.34 10.96 4.52
N ARG A 272 18.55 10.52 4.91
CA ARG A 272 19.56 9.98 3.97
C ARG A 272 19.28 8.56 3.50
N VAL A 273 18.42 7.80 4.18
CA VAL A 273 18.10 6.42 3.80
C VAL A 273 16.93 6.42 2.80
N PRO A 274 17.09 5.92 1.56
CA PRO A 274 15.99 5.80 0.62
C PRO A 274 14.94 4.82 1.13
N THR A 275 13.67 5.17 0.92
CA THR A 275 12.55 4.32 1.34
C THR A 275 12.44 3.07 0.44
N PRO A 276 12.47 1.86 1.00
CA PRO A 276 12.23 0.64 0.22
C PRO A 276 10.86 0.65 -0.49
N ARG A 277 10.85 0.17 -1.74
CA ARG A 277 9.64 0.17 -2.62
C ARG A 277 8.43 -0.49 -1.97
N VAL A 278 8.63 -1.51 -1.15
CA VAL A 278 7.57 -2.26 -0.48
C VAL A 278 6.69 -1.37 0.39
N PHE A 279 7.26 -0.35 1.05
CA PHE A 279 6.49 0.60 1.87
C PHE A 279 5.70 1.56 0.98
N LEU A 280 6.32 2.15 -0.02
CA LEU A 280 5.64 3.05 -0.96
C LEU A 280 4.46 2.36 -1.68
N ALA A 281 4.69 1.12 -2.15
CA ALA A 281 3.66 0.30 -2.78
C ALA A 281 2.55 -0.10 -1.81
N ASN A 282 2.86 -0.21 -0.52
CA ASN A 282 1.88 -0.65 0.47
C ASN A 282 0.69 0.33 0.63
N ARG A 283 0.83 1.59 0.23
CA ARG A 283 -0.25 2.60 0.34
C ARG A 283 -1.18 2.67 -0.85
N LEU A 284 -0.95 1.83 -1.86
CA LEU A 284 -1.90 1.61 -2.94
C LEU A 284 -2.54 0.23 -2.79
N THR A 285 -3.86 0.20 -2.92
CA THR A 285 -4.57 -1.07 -3.05
C THR A 285 -4.14 -1.75 -4.34
N TYR A 286 -4.25 -3.08 -4.39
CA TYR A 286 -3.95 -3.84 -5.61
C TYR A 286 -4.77 -3.37 -6.81
N ASP A 287 -6.00 -2.92 -6.56
CA ASP A 287 -6.90 -2.38 -7.58
C ASP A 287 -6.42 -1.04 -8.16
N MET A 288 -5.85 -0.18 -7.32
CA MET A 288 -5.24 1.09 -7.74
C MET A 288 -3.96 0.82 -8.52
N GLU A 289 -3.09 -0.02 -7.98
CA GLU A 289 -1.82 -0.41 -8.59
C GLU A 289 -2.03 -1.01 -9.98
N ALA A 290 -2.93 -1.99 -10.12
CA ALA A 290 -3.24 -2.61 -11.40
C ALA A 290 -3.74 -1.60 -12.46
N LYS A 291 -4.61 -0.66 -12.07
CA LYS A 291 -5.10 0.38 -12.99
C LYS A 291 -4.03 1.40 -13.36
N LEU A 292 -3.18 1.75 -12.39
CA LEU A 292 -2.08 2.69 -12.60
C LEU A 292 -1.02 2.10 -13.54
N LEU A 293 -0.62 0.84 -13.29
CA LEU A 293 0.31 0.09 -14.14
C LEU A 293 -0.27 -0.13 -15.53
N PHE A 294 -1.57 -0.42 -15.67
CA PHE A 294 -2.20 -0.51 -16.99
C PHE A 294 -2.00 0.78 -17.80
N MET A 295 -2.18 1.96 -17.19
CA MET A 295 -1.92 3.23 -17.87
C MET A 295 -0.44 3.40 -18.23
N LEU A 296 0.46 3.05 -17.32
CA LEU A 296 1.91 3.27 -17.47
C LEU A 296 2.64 2.22 -18.33
N GLU A 297 2.04 1.06 -18.56
CA GLU A 297 2.67 -0.04 -19.29
C GLU A 297 1.96 -0.38 -20.61
N LYS A 298 0.68 -0.03 -20.76
CA LYS A 298 -0.15 -0.49 -21.89
C LYS A 298 -0.73 0.63 -22.73
N LEU A 299 -0.80 1.87 -22.22
CA LEU A 299 -1.47 2.96 -22.93
C LEU A 299 -0.50 3.97 -23.52
N PRO A 300 -0.66 4.33 -24.81
CA PRO A 300 -0.01 5.50 -25.38
C PRO A 300 -0.40 6.82 -24.71
N SER A 301 0.48 7.82 -24.79
CA SER A 301 0.30 9.14 -24.17
C SER A 301 -0.96 9.91 -24.60
N ASN A 302 -1.52 9.62 -25.78
CA ASN A 302 -2.69 10.31 -26.32
C ASN A 302 -4.02 9.64 -25.95
N THR A 303 -4.01 8.43 -25.37
CA THR A 303 -5.24 7.66 -25.11
C THR A 303 -5.55 7.47 -23.62
N PHE A 304 -4.62 7.78 -22.72
CA PHE A 304 -4.79 7.50 -21.29
C PHE A 304 -5.86 8.36 -20.58
N PHE A 305 -6.28 9.50 -21.15
CA PHE A 305 -7.15 10.47 -20.47
C PHE A 305 -8.47 9.86 -19.98
N ARG A 306 -9.08 8.96 -20.75
CA ARG A 306 -10.33 8.28 -20.34
C ARG A 306 -10.11 7.40 -19.10
N ASN A 307 -9.02 6.64 -19.08
CA ASN A 307 -8.63 5.80 -17.95
C ASN A 307 -8.29 6.65 -16.73
N MET A 308 -7.63 7.79 -16.92
CA MET A 308 -7.35 8.74 -15.85
C MET A 308 -8.65 9.33 -15.28
N THR A 309 -9.65 9.63 -16.12
CA THR A 309 -10.97 10.07 -15.66
C THR A 309 -11.66 9.00 -14.82
N TRP A 310 -11.66 7.74 -15.26
CA TRP A 310 -12.21 6.63 -14.47
C TRP A 310 -11.47 6.42 -13.15
N PHE A 311 -10.14 6.52 -13.17
CA PHE A 311 -9.31 6.44 -11.98
C PHE A 311 -9.67 7.55 -10.99
N SER A 312 -9.76 8.79 -11.48
CA SER A 312 -10.11 9.96 -10.67
C SER A 312 -11.52 9.83 -10.07
N GLN A 313 -12.52 9.50 -10.88
CA GLN A 313 -13.90 9.30 -10.43
C GLN A 313 -14.02 8.23 -9.34
N ARG A 314 -13.25 7.15 -9.46
CA ARG A 314 -13.28 6.04 -8.50
C ARG A 314 -12.49 6.35 -7.23
N PHE A 315 -11.33 7.00 -7.36
CA PHE A 315 -10.35 7.07 -6.29
C PHE A 315 -10.13 8.44 -5.66
N LEU A 316 -10.36 9.51 -6.42
CA LEU A 316 -9.94 10.88 -6.10
C LEU A 316 -11.10 11.90 -6.10
N ALA A 317 -12.35 11.40 -6.07
CA ALA A 317 -13.54 12.22 -6.24
C ALA A 317 -14.06 12.87 -4.95
N THR A 318 -13.52 12.52 -3.78
CA THR A 318 -13.99 12.99 -2.47
C THR A 318 -12.97 13.91 -1.80
N PRO A 319 -13.37 14.86 -0.94
CA PRO A 319 -12.42 15.67 -0.17
C PRO A 319 -11.47 14.82 0.68
N GLU A 320 -11.95 13.71 1.23
CA GLU A 320 -11.16 12.79 2.04
C GLU A 320 -10.04 12.12 1.22
N SER A 321 -10.22 11.97 -0.10
CA SER A 321 -9.23 11.35 -0.97
C SER A 321 -8.00 12.21 -1.28
N GLU A 322 -7.95 13.44 -0.75
CA GLU A 322 -6.83 14.35 -0.98
C GLU A 322 -5.49 13.83 -0.43
N SER A 323 -5.50 13.01 0.63
CA SER A 323 -4.30 12.39 1.20
C SER A 323 -3.62 11.41 0.21
N LEU A 324 -4.40 10.80 -0.68
CA LEU A 324 -3.95 9.78 -1.64
C LEU A 324 -3.06 10.35 -2.75
N TYR A 325 -3.16 11.66 -3.06
CA TYR A 325 -2.31 12.30 -4.07
C TYR A 325 -0.82 12.10 -3.78
N CYS A 326 -0.42 12.26 -2.51
CA CYS A 326 0.97 12.10 -2.11
C CYS A 326 1.44 10.66 -2.31
N ASP A 327 0.63 9.68 -1.92
CA ASP A 327 0.99 8.26 -2.03
C ASP A 327 1.07 7.80 -3.50
N LEU A 328 0.20 8.32 -4.38
CA LEU A 328 0.29 8.11 -5.83
C LEU A 328 1.60 8.67 -6.42
N ILE A 329 1.97 9.90 -6.04
CA ILE A 329 3.19 10.54 -6.52
C ILE A 329 4.42 9.77 -6.06
N ARG A 330 4.48 9.40 -4.76
CA ARG A 330 5.58 8.60 -4.21
C ARG A 330 5.69 7.24 -4.91
N TYR A 331 4.57 6.59 -5.21
CA TYR A 331 4.59 5.33 -5.96
C TYR A 331 5.15 5.50 -7.38
N ILE A 332 4.67 6.50 -8.13
CA ILE A 332 5.11 6.73 -9.52
C ILE A 332 6.61 7.03 -9.57
N CYS A 333 7.13 7.79 -8.60
CA CYS A 333 8.55 8.15 -8.54
C CYS A 333 9.42 6.98 -8.03
N GLY A 334 9.05 6.41 -6.87
CA GLY A 334 9.92 5.48 -6.15
C GLY A 334 9.70 3.99 -6.45
N VAL A 335 8.53 3.59 -6.99
CA VAL A 335 8.19 2.18 -7.23
C VAL A 335 8.24 1.82 -8.71
N PHE A 336 7.49 2.57 -9.53
CA PHE A 336 7.41 2.26 -10.96
C PHE A 336 8.62 2.82 -11.71
N HIS A 337 9.61 1.95 -11.95
CA HIS A 337 10.80 2.26 -12.75
C HIS A 337 10.69 1.52 -14.11
N PRO A 338 10.29 2.21 -15.20
CA PRO A 338 10.12 1.59 -16.51
C PRO A 338 11.44 1.05 -17.06
N SER A 339 11.36 -0.03 -17.86
CA SER A 339 12.52 -0.56 -18.58
C SER A 339 12.93 0.37 -19.73
N ASN A 340 14.18 0.26 -20.19
CA ASN A 340 14.66 1.05 -21.34
C ASN A 340 13.80 0.86 -22.60
N ALA A 341 13.29 -0.36 -22.84
CA ALA A 341 12.38 -0.63 -23.94
C ALA A 341 11.06 0.15 -23.80
N LEU A 342 10.53 0.27 -22.57
CA LEU A 342 9.33 1.03 -22.30
C LEU A 342 9.58 2.55 -22.43
N LEU A 343 10.72 3.04 -21.94
CA LEU A 343 11.14 4.45 -22.07
C LEU A 343 11.30 4.89 -23.53
N ALA A 344 11.79 3.99 -24.40
CA ALA A 344 11.96 4.24 -25.83
C ALA A 344 10.66 4.06 -26.65
N SER A 345 9.55 3.68 -26.01
CA SER A 345 8.27 3.43 -26.67
C SER A 345 7.37 4.67 -26.69
N ASN A 346 6.17 4.53 -27.28
CA ASN A 346 5.13 5.57 -27.25
C ASN A 346 4.19 5.49 -26.03
N ILE A 347 4.46 4.57 -25.10
CA ILE A 347 3.68 4.39 -23.88
C ILE A 347 3.79 5.63 -22.99
N LEU A 348 2.73 5.89 -22.22
CA LEU A 348 2.58 7.01 -21.31
C LEU A 348 3.80 7.19 -20.38
N PRO A 349 4.55 8.31 -20.51
CA PRO A 349 5.63 8.62 -19.59
C PRO A 349 5.12 9.00 -18.20
N ARG A 350 5.93 8.69 -17.17
CA ARG A 350 5.62 8.99 -15.77
C ARG A 350 5.32 10.47 -15.51
N TYR A 351 6.14 11.37 -16.08
CA TYR A 351 5.98 12.81 -15.90
C TYR A 351 4.66 13.35 -16.47
N VAL A 352 4.14 12.73 -17.55
CA VAL A 352 2.85 13.11 -18.14
C VAL A 352 1.71 12.73 -17.20
N LEU A 353 1.75 11.52 -16.63
CA LEU A 353 0.76 11.08 -15.66
C LEU A 353 0.79 11.92 -14.38
N LEU A 354 1.98 12.23 -13.86
CA LEU A 354 2.14 13.15 -12.72
C LEU A 354 1.55 14.53 -13.02
N GLY A 355 1.79 15.08 -14.20
CA GLY A 355 1.18 16.35 -14.63
C GLY A 355 -0.34 16.27 -14.76
N ALA A 356 -0.91 15.11 -15.09
CA ALA A 356 -2.36 14.91 -15.06
C ALA A 356 -2.89 14.86 -13.60
N ILE A 357 -2.22 14.13 -12.72
CA ILE A 357 -2.58 14.00 -11.30
C ILE A 357 -2.52 15.36 -10.59
N LEU A 358 -1.43 16.11 -10.76
CA LEU A 358 -1.22 17.40 -10.09
C LEU A 358 -2.29 18.44 -10.47
N ARG A 359 -2.79 18.40 -11.70
CA ARG A 359 -3.86 19.30 -12.16
C ARG A 359 -5.25 18.96 -11.60
N LEU A 360 -5.43 17.78 -10.98
CA LEU A 360 -6.67 17.43 -10.28
C LEU A 360 -6.75 18.08 -8.88
N ILE A 361 -5.60 18.50 -8.33
CA ILE A 361 -5.51 19.04 -6.98
C ILE A 361 -6.08 20.46 -6.96
N ARG A 362 -7.03 20.70 -6.06
CA ARG A 362 -7.68 22.01 -5.88
C ARG A 362 -7.21 22.75 -4.63
N SER A 363 -6.96 22.01 -3.55
CA SER A 363 -6.47 22.55 -2.29
C SER A 363 -5.00 22.96 -2.37
N GLN A 364 -4.68 24.19 -1.98
CA GLN A 364 -3.29 24.69 -1.96
C GLN A 364 -2.41 23.94 -0.97
N VAL A 365 -2.98 23.50 0.16
CA VAL A 365 -2.27 22.68 1.15
C VAL A 365 -1.89 21.34 0.54
N VAL A 366 -2.81 20.70 -0.17
CA VAL A 366 -2.57 19.42 -0.84
C VAL A 366 -1.59 19.59 -2.00
N ALA A 367 -1.66 20.72 -2.72
CA ALA A 367 -0.70 21.03 -3.77
C ALA A 367 0.72 21.17 -3.21
N ALA A 368 0.90 21.82 -2.05
CA ALA A 368 2.19 21.91 -1.37
C ALA A 368 2.71 20.53 -0.93
N ASN A 369 1.85 19.69 -0.35
CA ASN A 369 2.20 18.32 0.04
C ASN A 369 2.56 17.44 -1.17
N ALA A 370 1.84 17.60 -2.29
CA ALA A 370 2.10 16.89 -3.53
C ALA A 370 3.44 17.30 -4.17
N LYS A 371 3.78 18.61 -4.15
CA LYS A 371 5.10 19.09 -4.56
C LYS A 371 6.20 18.54 -3.67
N LEU A 372 5.99 18.54 -2.34
CA LEU A 372 6.94 17.94 -1.40
C LEU A 372 7.13 16.45 -1.70
N ALA A 373 6.05 15.70 -1.95
CA ALA A 373 6.13 14.28 -2.30
C ALA A 373 6.88 14.03 -3.63
N LEU A 374 6.69 14.90 -4.62
CA LEU A 374 7.37 14.83 -5.92
C LEU A 374 8.88 15.05 -5.77
N PHE A 375 9.27 16.02 -4.94
CA PHE A 375 10.67 16.41 -4.74
C PHE A 375 11.31 15.80 -3.49
N TYR A 376 10.64 14.85 -2.84
CA TYR A 376 11.10 14.35 -1.53
C TYR A 376 12.47 13.66 -1.61
N ASP A 377 12.69 12.89 -2.67
CA ASP A 377 13.98 12.21 -2.92
C ASP A 377 15.09 13.19 -3.35
N TRP A 378 14.77 14.47 -3.62
CA TRP A 378 15.75 15.48 -3.99
C TRP A 378 16.44 16.07 -2.76
N LEU A 379 15.76 16.13 -1.62
CA LEU A 379 16.21 16.90 -0.45
C LEU A 379 17.51 16.35 0.16
N PHE A 380 17.74 15.04 0.04
CA PHE A 380 18.93 14.36 0.55
C PHE A 380 19.47 13.38 -0.50
N TYR A 381 19.31 13.72 -1.78
CA TYR A 381 19.77 12.90 -2.89
C TYR A 381 21.27 12.61 -2.80
N ASP A 382 21.62 11.35 -2.99
CA ASP A 382 22.99 10.88 -3.16
C ASP A 382 23.08 9.97 -4.39
N PRO A 383 23.78 10.34 -5.48
CA PRO A 383 23.85 9.53 -6.69
C PRO A 383 24.53 8.16 -6.51
N GLN A 384 25.22 7.92 -5.39
CA GLN A 384 25.80 6.61 -5.06
C GLN A 384 24.77 5.64 -4.45
N VAL A 385 23.69 6.17 -3.88
CA VAL A 385 22.70 5.40 -3.12
C VAL A 385 21.31 5.47 -3.78
N ASP A 386 20.92 6.65 -4.24
CA ASP A 386 19.63 6.94 -4.84
C ASP A 386 19.61 6.67 -6.35
N SER A 387 18.47 6.14 -6.81
CA SER A 387 18.24 5.93 -8.24
C SER A 387 17.86 7.25 -8.93
N ILE A 388 18.46 7.51 -10.10
CA ILE A 388 18.04 8.59 -11.01
C ILE A 388 16.53 8.51 -11.33
N MET A 389 15.98 7.29 -11.35
CA MET A 389 14.56 7.07 -11.64
C MET A 389 13.63 7.64 -10.56
N ASN A 390 14.12 7.95 -9.35
CA ASN A 390 13.31 8.60 -8.32
C ASN A 390 13.14 10.10 -8.59
N ILE A 391 14.13 10.74 -9.24
CA ILE A 391 14.16 12.19 -9.46
C ILE A 391 13.78 12.59 -10.90
N GLU A 392 14.00 11.70 -11.87
CA GLU A 392 13.72 11.92 -13.31
C GLU A 392 12.31 12.47 -13.59
N PRO A 393 11.22 11.99 -12.95
CA PRO A 393 9.89 12.50 -13.27
C PRO A 393 9.73 13.99 -12.92
N GLY A 394 10.38 14.44 -11.83
CA GLY A 394 10.41 15.84 -11.41
C GLY A 394 11.22 16.73 -12.38
N VAL A 395 12.34 16.21 -12.88
CA VAL A 395 13.15 16.90 -13.90
C VAL A 395 12.37 17.04 -15.21
N LEU A 396 11.80 15.94 -15.69
CA LEU A 396 11.10 15.91 -16.97
C LEU A 396 9.81 16.73 -16.94
N ILE A 397 9.05 16.73 -15.84
CA ILE A 397 7.84 17.56 -15.78
C ILE A 397 8.20 19.05 -15.84
N MET A 398 9.31 19.48 -15.23
CA MET A 398 9.80 20.86 -15.35
C MET A 398 10.25 21.18 -16.78
N ALA A 399 11.06 20.33 -17.39
CA ALA A 399 11.64 20.59 -18.71
C ALA A 399 10.60 20.48 -19.84
N ARG A 400 9.72 19.47 -19.79
CA ARG A 400 8.76 19.17 -20.87
C ARG A 400 7.45 19.96 -20.77
N SER A 401 7.22 20.67 -19.67
CA SER A 401 6.05 21.54 -19.50
C SER A 401 6.25 22.96 -20.00
N LEU A 402 7.48 23.37 -20.35
CA LEU A 402 7.81 24.76 -20.67
C LEU A 402 6.89 25.40 -21.72
N ASP A 403 6.60 24.71 -22.83
CA ASP A 403 5.85 25.32 -23.93
C ASP A 403 4.37 25.52 -23.60
N ARG A 404 3.73 24.48 -23.02
CA ARG A 404 2.28 24.38 -22.83
C ARG A 404 1.81 24.73 -21.41
N TYR A 405 2.65 24.46 -20.42
CA TYR A 405 2.31 24.56 -19.00
C TYR A 405 3.46 25.20 -18.20
N THR A 406 4.01 26.32 -18.69
CA THR A 406 5.18 27.00 -18.08
C THR A 406 4.98 27.30 -16.59
N HIS A 407 3.74 27.59 -16.17
CA HIS A 407 3.39 27.83 -14.76
C HIS A 407 3.75 26.64 -13.84
N LEU A 408 3.74 25.41 -14.35
CA LEU A 408 4.19 24.23 -13.59
C LEU A 408 5.69 24.32 -13.31
N THR A 409 6.50 24.62 -14.32
CA THR A 409 7.95 24.78 -14.18
C THR A 409 8.28 25.88 -13.18
N VAL A 410 7.65 27.05 -13.33
CA VAL A 410 7.81 28.20 -12.42
C VAL A 410 7.49 27.80 -10.98
N THR A 411 6.31 27.23 -10.73
CA THR A 411 5.88 26.90 -9.37
C THR A 411 6.71 25.80 -8.71
N PHE A 412 7.33 24.92 -9.49
CA PHE A 412 8.25 23.90 -8.97
C PHE A 412 9.61 24.49 -8.59
N ILE A 413 10.15 25.40 -9.39
CA ILE A 413 11.40 26.09 -9.08
C ILE A 413 11.24 26.96 -7.82
N GLU A 414 10.16 27.73 -7.73
CA GLU A 414 9.83 28.51 -6.53
C GLU A 414 9.70 27.61 -5.30
N PHE A 415 9.00 26.47 -5.43
CA PHE A 415 8.82 25.52 -4.35
C PHE A 415 10.15 24.90 -3.90
N LEU A 416 11.03 24.49 -4.83
CA LEU A 416 12.35 23.97 -4.51
C LEU A 416 13.21 25.03 -3.81
N GLY A 417 13.16 26.27 -4.29
CA GLY A 417 13.84 27.41 -3.67
C GLY A 417 13.44 27.63 -2.21
N PHE A 418 12.13 27.66 -1.96
CA PHE A 418 11.60 27.76 -0.60
C PHE A 418 11.98 26.55 0.25
N THR A 419 11.81 25.33 -0.28
CA THR A 419 12.01 24.08 0.47
C THR A 419 13.48 23.88 0.84
N ALA A 420 14.41 24.30 0.00
CA ALA A 420 15.84 24.23 0.25
C ALA A 420 16.25 24.91 1.58
N ASP A 421 15.52 25.96 1.96
CA ASP A 421 15.83 26.79 3.13
C ASP A 421 14.89 26.49 4.30
N ALA A 422 13.61 26.24 4.00
CA ALA A 422 12.57 26.16 5.01
C ALA A 422 12.29 24.75 5.53
N TYR A 423 12.64 23.68 4.79
CA TYR A 423 12.26 22.31 5.18
C TYR A 423 12.86 21.90 6.54
N CYS A 424 14.16 22.07 6.69
CA CYS A 424 14.87 21.86 7.94
C CYS A 424 16.02 22.87 8.01
N PRO A 425 15.85 24.04 8.66
CA PRO A 425 16.81 25.14 8.60
C PRO A 425 18.24 24.75 9.01
N THR A 426 18.38 23.83 9.97
CA THR A 426 19.68 23.31 10.43
C THR A 426 20.39 22.46 9.37
N LEU A 427 19.65 21.89 8.42
CA LEU A 427 20.16 21.05 7.33
C LEU A 427 20.10 21.75 5.96
N ALA A 428 19.68 23.02 5.89
CA ALA A 428 19.53 23.77 4.65
C ALA A 428 20.78 23.73 3.73
N PRO A 429 22.03 23.85 4.23
CA PRO A 429 23.21 23.71 3.38
C PRO A 429 23.32 22.34 2.69
N ALA A 430 22.97 21.25 3.40
CA ALA A 430 22.97 19.91 2.83
C ALA A 430 21.86 19.74 1.80
N ILE A 431 20.67 20.27 2.07
CA ILE A 431 19.52 20.21 1.16
C ILE A 431 19.80 20.96 -0.15
N ARG A 432 20.33 22.18 -0.07
CA ARG A 432 20.74 22.95 -1.26
C ARG A 432 21.74 22.17 -2.12
N ARG A 433 22.74 21.57 -1.48
CA ARG A 433 23.73 20.74 -2.18
C ARG A 433 23.09 19.54 -2.87
N SER A 434 22.21 18.80 -2.18
CA SER A 434 21.52 17.64 -2.75
C SER A 434 20.62 18.04 -3.93
N ILE A 435 19.87 19.15 -3.84
CA ILE A 435 19.05 19.67 -4.94
C ILE A 435 19.93 20.08 -6.14
N SER A 436 21.09 20.69 -5.91
CA SER A 436 22.03 21.00 -7.00
C SER A 436 22.53 19.71 -7.68
N LEU A 437 22.89 18.70 -6.88
CA LEU A 437 23.36 17.40 -7.38
C LEU A 437 22.29 16.64 -8.19
N THR A 438 20.99 16.77 -7.87
CA THR A 438 19.95 16.09 -8.65
C THR A 438 19.95 16.54 -10.10
N MET A 439 20.04 17.85 -10.35
CA MET A 439 20.05 18.38 -11.71
C MET A 439 21.37 18.09 -12.43
N GLN A 440 22.50 18.13 -11.72
CA GLN A 440 23.79 17.73 -12.28
C GLN A 440 23.73 16.27 -12.76
N ASP A 441 23.34 15.32 -11.90
CA ASP A 441 23.26 13.90 -12.25
C ASP A 441 22.24 13.65 -13.37
N ALA A 442 21.12 14.40 -13.39
CA ALA A 442 20.13 14.31 -14.47
C ALA A 442 20.67 14.75 -15.84
N VAL A 443 21.54 15.77 -15.89
CA VAL A 443 22.23 16.18 -17.12
C VAL A 443 23.30 15.16 -17.50
N GLU A 444 24.13 14.72 -16.55
CA GLU A 444 25.20 13.73 -16.79
C GLU A 444 24.66 12.39 -17.31
N LYS A 445 23.51 11.94 -16.79
CA LYS A 445 22.83 10.72 -17.25
C LYS A 445 21.91 10.92 -18.46
N GLY A 446 21.85 12.13 -19.02
CA GLY A 446 21.10 12.42 -20.23
C GLY A 446 19.58 12.38 -20.09
N VAL A 447 19.05 12.56 -18.88
CA VAL A 447 17.58 12.75 -18.66
C VAL A 447 17.11 14.00 -19.40
N ILE A 448 17.91 15.07 -19.34
CA ILE A 448 17.79 16.27 -20.15
C ILE A 448 19.16 16.63 -20.74
N PRO A 449 19.23 17.23 -21.93
CA PRO A 449 20.52 17.53 -22.56
C PRO A 449 21.25 18.69 -21.89
N SER A 450 20.52 19.68 -21.36
CA SER A 450 21.04 20.82 -20.61
C SER A 450 19.90 21.57 -19.91
N LEU A 451 20.25 22.47 -18.99
CA LEU A 451 19.30 23.39 -18.34
C LEU A 451 19.00 24.64 -19.19
N LEU A 452 19.76 24.88 -20.26
CA LEU A 452 19.66 26.07 -21.10
C LEU A 452 18.24 26.35 -21.62
N PRO A 453 17.47 25.35 -22.10
CA PRO A 453 16.11 25.58 -22.57
C PRO A 453 15.18 26.13 -21.49
N ILE A 454 15.43 25.85 -20.20
CA ILE A 454 14.64 26.40 -19.10
C ILE A 454 15.08 27.84 -18.81
N TYR A 455 16.39 28.09 -18.77
CA TYR A 455 16.95 29.43 -18.51
C TYR A 455 16.55 30.46 -19.56
N GLU A 456 16.53 30.07 -20.84
CA GLU A 456 16.29 30.99 -21.96
C GLU A 456 14.80 31.08 -22.34
N HIS A 457 13.93 30.26 -21.74
CA HIS A 457 12.53 30.22 -22.15
C HIS A 457 11.84 31.58 -21.93
N PRO A 458 11.18 32.15 -22.94
CA PRO A 458 10.65 33.53 -22.88
C PRO A 458 9.48 33.69 -21.90
N LYS A 459 8.78 32.60 -21.58
CA LYS A 459 7.66 32.60 -20.61
C LYS A 459 8.09 32.39 -19.15
N VAL A 460 9.39 32.19 -18.89
CA VAL A 460 9.94 32.09 -17.53
C VAL A 460 10.40 33.48 -17.11
N ASP A 461 9.88 33.98 -16.00
CA ASP A 461 10.18 35.31 -15.49
C ASP A 461 11.58 35.39 -14.87
N GLU A 462 12.08 36.62 -14.73
CA GLU A 462 13.43 36.89 -14.25
C GLU A 462 13.68 36.46 -12.79
N ALA A 463 12.65 36.49 -11.93
CA ALA A 463 12.79 36.05 -10.54
C ALA A 463 12.98 34.53 -10.49
N THR A 464 12.20 33.79 -11.26
CA THR A 464 12.36 32.33 -11.42
C THR A 464 13.74 31.98 -11.98
N ARG A 465 14.25 32.72 -12.98
CA ARG A 465 15.60 32.48 -13.53
C ARG A 465 16.70 32.68 -12.48
N LYS A 466 16.62 33.74 -11.68
CA LYS A 466 17.56 33.97 -10.59
C LYS A 466 17.51 32.85 -9.56
N GLN A 467 16.31 32.39 -9.19
CA GLN A 467 16.13 31.27 -8.28
C GLN A 467 16.77 29.98 -8.84
N MET A 468 16.62 29.72 -10.15
CA MET A 468 17.29 28.59 -10.78
C MET A 468 18.81 28.68 -10.71
N GLN A 469 19.39 29.86 -10.97
CA GLN A 469 20.85 30.05 -10.88
C GLN A 469 21.37 29.79 -9.46
N VAL A 470 20.58 30.11 -8.44
CA VAL A 470 20.89 29.81 -7.04
C VAL A 470 20.80 28.31 -6.75
N LEU A 471 19.78 27.63 -7.26
CA LEU A 471 19.57 26.19 -7.04
C LEU A 471 20.55 25.32 -7.84
N PHE A 472 20.91 25.75 -9.05
CA PHE A 472 21.67 24.99 -10.03
C PHE A 472 22.80 25.86 -10.60
N PRO A 473 23.82 26.19 -9.77
CA PRO A 473 24.97 26.95 -10.23
C PRO A 473 25.72 26.18 -11.32
N SER A 474 26.16 26.91 -12.34
CA SER A 474 26.89 26.42 -13.51
C SER A 474 28.23 25.78 -13.18
#